data_AF-A0A6J7V4E6-F1
#
_entry.id   AF-A0A6J7V4E6-F1
#
_cell.length_a   1.000
_cell.length_b   1.000
_cell.length_c   1.000
_cell.angle_alpha   90.00
_cell.angle_beta   90.00
_cell.angle_gamma   90.00
#
_symmetry.space_group_name_H-M   'P 1'
#
loop_
_entity.id
_entity.type
_entity.pdbx_description
1 polymer ?
#
loop_
_entity_poly.entity_id
_entity_poly.type
_entity_poly.pdbx_seq_one_letter_code
_entity_poly.pdbx_strand_id
1 'polypeptide(L)'
;MFLLTTFLAPLVAVIPYEAATPALVIVGFLMMTQIKNIDWEDYGIAIPAFLTIILMPFTYNISVGIGAGFVSHVVIRLVQGRRKDVHPLLLLVSGLFMIYFLTSPINAWVG
;
A
#
# COMPACT_ATOMS: atom_id res chain seq x y z
N MET A 1 -24.42 -6.04 -10.27
CA MET A 1 -23.37 -7.01 -9.89
C MET A 1 -23.40 -7.33 -8.41
N PHE A 2 -23.25 -6.37 -7.48
CA PHE A 2 -23.26 -6.61 -6.01
C PHE A 2 -24.43 -7.47 -5.48
N LEU A 3 -25.67 -7.15 -5.88
CA LEU A 3 -26.86 -7.91 -5.45
C LEU A 3 -26.90 -9.35 -6.00
N LEU A 4 -26.46 -9.55 -7.26
CA LEU A 4 -26.36 -10.87 -7.87
C LEU A 4 -25.27 -11.71 -7.20
N THR A 5 -24.09 -11.13 -6.94
CA THR A 5 -23.02 -11.81 -6.20
C THR A 5 -23.43 -12.19 -4.78
N THR A 6 -24.33 -11.46 -4.13
CA THR A 6 -24.82 -11.82 -2.79
C THR A 6 -25.66 -13.10 -2.81
N PHE A 7 -26.45 -13.32 -3.86
CA PHE A 7 -27.22 -14.56 -4.08
C PHE A 7 -26.35 -15.76 -4.48
N LEU A 8 -25.26 -15.52 -5.24
CA LEU A 8 -24.31 -16.56 -5.65
C LEU A 8 -23.16 -16.78 -4.64
N ALA A 9 -23.03 -15.96 -3.59
CA ALA A 9 -22.04 -16.12 -2.53
C ALA A 9 -21.97 -17.54 -1.92
N PRO A 10 -23.10 -18.24 -1.64
CA PRO A 10 -23.03 -19.60 -1.07
C PRO A 10 -22.42 -20.64 -2.02
N LEU A 11 -22.40 -20.41 -3.35
CA LEU A 11 -21.71 -21.31 -4.29
C LEU A 11 -20.19 -21.27 -4.12
N VAL A 12 -19.63 -20.15 -3.69
CA VAL A 12 -18.19 -20.01 -3.46
C VAL A 12 -17.73 -20.85 -2.26
N ALA A 13 -18.60 -21.05 -1.27
CA ALA A 13 -18.31 -21.87 -0.09
C ALA A 13 -18.20 -23.38 -0.40
N VAL A 14 -18.65 -23.83 -1.57
CA VAL A 14 -18.55 -25.22 -2.03
C VAL A 14 -17.19 -25.50 -2.70
N ILE A 15 -16.40 -24.46 -3.01
CA ILE A 15 -15.11 -24.61 -3.69
C ILE A 15 -14.05 -25.10 -2.68
N PRO A 16 -13.35 -26.21 -2.95
CA PRO A 16 -12.29 -26.71 -2.08
C PRO A 16 -11.12 -25.70 -2.01
N TYR A 17 -10.57 -25.51 -0.81
CA TYR A 17 -9.48 -24.56 -0.56
C TYR A 17 -8.22 -24.89 -1.34
N GLU A 18 -7.98 -26.18 -1.58
CA GLU A 18 -6.86 -26.71 -2.35
C GLU A 18 -6.88 -26.21 -3.80
N ALA A 19 -8.06 -25.91 -4.36
CA ALA A 19 -8.19 -25.32 -5.69
C ALA A 19 -8.01 -23.78 -5.67
N ALA A 20 -8.35 -23.13 -4.55
CA ALA A 20 -8.24 -21.68 -4.41
C ALA A 20 -6.78 -21.22 -4.22
N THR A 21 -5.95 -21.96 -3.49
CA THR A 21 -4.55 -21.60 -3.24
C THR A 21 -3.72 -21.38 -4.51
N PRO A 22 -3.65 -22.31 -5.48
CA PRO A 22 -2.87 -22.10 -6.71
C PRO A 22 -3.43 -20.93 -7.55
N ALA A 23 -4.75 -20.73 -7.54
CA ALA A 23 -5.36 -19.58 -8.20
C ALA A 23 -4.90 -18.25 -7.56
N LEU A 24 -4.87 -18.15 -6.23
CA LEU A 24 -4.38 -16.96 -5.53
C LEU A 24 -2.90 -16.67 -5.80
N VAL A 25 -2.06 -17.70 -5.94
CA VAL A 25 -0.64 -17.55 -6.30
C VAL A 25 -0.51 -16.96 -7.71
N ILE A 26 -1.26 -17.47 -8.69
CA ILE A 26 -1.25 -16.95 -10.06
C ILE A 26 -1.78 -15.51 -10.10
N VAL A 27 -2.86 -15.21 -9.37
CA VAL A 27 -3.39 -13.84 -9.28
C VAL A 27 -2.35 -12.89 -8.67
N GLY A 28 -1.69 -13.29 -7.59
CA GLY A 28 -0.60 -12.52 -6.98
C GLY A 28 0.54 -12.27 -7.97
N PHE A 29 0.96 -13.30 -8.71
CA PHE A 29 1.96 -13.17 -9.78
C PHE A 29 1.51 -12.17 -10.86
N LEU A 30 0.27 -12.28 -11.33
CA LEU A 30 -0.29 -11.36 -12.32
C LEU A 30 -0.32 -9.91 -11.80
N MET A 31 -0.63 -9.69 -10.52
CA MET A 31 -0.57 -8.36 -9.90
C MET A 31 0.86 -7.81 -9.85
N MET A 32 1.85 -8.65 -9.55
CA MET A 32 3.27 -8.25 -9.56
C MET A 32 3.74 -7.80 -10.95
N THR A 33 3.14 -8.31 -12.03
CA THR A 33 3.51 -7.86 -13.38
C THR A 33 3.27 -6.38 -13.63
N GLN A 34 2.37 -5.73 -12.86
CA GLN A 34 2.08 -4.31 -12.99
C GLN A 34 3.18 -3.41 -12.43
N ILE A 35 4.07 -3.94 -11.59
CA ILE A 35 5.22 -3.23 -11.02
C ILE A 35 6.18 -2.75 -12.12
N LYS A 36 6.19 -3.40 -13.28
CA LYS A 36 7.00 -2.98 -14.44
C LYS A 36 6.59 -1.61 -15.00
N ASN A 37 5.36 -1.16 -14.74
CA ASN A 37 4.84 0.11 -15.23
C ASN A 37 5.23 1.29 -14.31
N ILE A 38 5.92 1.02 -13.21
CA ILE A 38 6.44 2.05 -12.32
C ILE A 38 7.65 2.69 -13.00
N ASP A 39 7.71 4.01 -12.99
CA ASP A 39 8.90 4.75 -13.42
C ASP A 39 10.02 4.57 -12.39
N TRP A 40 10.96 3.68 -12.71
CA TRP A 40 12.11 3.35 -11.87
C TRP A 40 13.25 4.35 -11.97
N GLU A 41 13.21 5.27 -12.94
CA GLU A 41 14.23 6.31 -13.11
C GLU A 41 13.95 7.54 -12.22
N ASP A 42 12.67 7.81 -11.92
CA ASP A 42 12.30 8.83 -10.95
C ASP A 42 12.36 8.31 -9.51
N TYR A 43 13.43 8.67 -8.79
CA TYR A 43 13.58 8.36 -7.36
C TYR A 43 12.42 8.84 -6.48
N GLY A 44 11.71 9.90 -6.89
CA GLY A 44 10.52 10.40 -6.20
C GLY A 44 9.34 9.42 -6.27
N ILE A 45 9.34 8.46 -7.20
CA ILE A 45 8.30 7.44 -7.35
C ILE A 45 8.86 6.05 -6.98
N ALA A 46 10.06 5.73 -7.45
CA ALA A 46 10.69 4.42 -7.27
C ALA A 46 10.92 4.06 -5.79
N ILE A 47 11.49 4.99 -5.00
CA ILE A 47 11.76 4.74 -3.57
C ILE A 47 10.47 4.55 -2.77
N PRO A 48 9.45 5.43 -2.90
CA PRO A 48 8.16 5.23 -2.23
C PRO A 48 7.44 3.94 -2.62
N ALA A 49 7.45 3.59 -3.90
CA ALA A 49 6.84 2.36 -4.39
C ALA A 49 7.54 1.13 -3.79
N PHE A 50 8.87 1.12 -3.79
CA PHE A 50 9.68 0.07 -3.19
C PHE A 50 9.40 -0.10 -1.69
N LEU A 51 9.38 1.01 -0.94
CA LEU A 51 9.05 1.00 0.50
C LEU A 51 7.65 0.45 0.75
N THR A 52 6.66 0.85 -0.07
CA THR A 52 5.28 0.35 0.03
C THR A 52 5.23 -1.16 -0.15
N ILE A 53 5.89 -1.68 -1.19
CA ILE A 53 5.87 -3.10 -1.55
C ILE A 53 6.50 -3.96 -0.45
N ILE A 54 7.59 -3.51 0.17
CA ILE A 54 8.33 -4.31 1.15
C ILE A 54 7.78 -4.16 2.57
N LEU A 55 7.34 -2.97 2.96
CA LEU A 55 6.86 -2.75 4.32
C LEU A 55 5.54 -3.45 4.59
N MET A 56 4.65 -3.61 3.61
CA MET A 56 3.40 -4.36 3.80
C MET A 56 3.61 -5.80 4.30
N PRO A 57 4.37 -6.67 3.62
CA PRO A 57 4.61 -8.04 4.07
C PRO A 57 5.48 -8.08 5.33
N PHE A 58 6.46 -7.20 5.49
CA PHE A 58 7.36 -7.24 6.65
C PHE A 58 6.70 -6.75 7.94
N THR A 59 5.72 -5.86 7.84
CA THR A 59 4.98 -5.35 9.01
C THR A 59 3.66 -6.11 9.22
N TYR A 60 3.31 -7.03 8.31
CA TYR A 60 2.00 -7.68 8.23
C TYR A 60 0.83 -6.67 8.27
N ASN A 61 1.06 -5.43 7.84
CA ASN A 61 0.13 -4.33 7.97
C ASN A 61 0.13 -3.48 6.70
N ILE A 62 -0.99 -3.54 5.96
CA ILE A 62 -1.18 -2.79 4.72
C ILE A 62 -1.11 -1.28 4.98
N SER A 63 -1.69 -0.79 6.08
CA SER A 63 -1.71 0.62 6.44
C SER A 63 -0.31 1.18 6.71
N VAL A 64 0.57 0.40 7.36
CA VAL A 64 1.97 0.81 7.59
C VAL A 64 2.72 0.94 6.27
N GLY A 65 2.57 -0.03 5.37
CA GLY A 65 3.23 0.02 4.06
C GLY A 65 2.78 1.21 3.21
N ILE A 66 1.46 1.42 3.08
CA ILE A 66 0.91 2.58 2.35
C ILE A 66 1.34 3.89 2.99
N GLY A 67 1.25 3.99 4.32
CA GLY A 67 1.61 5.21 5.05
C GLY A 67 3.05 5.60 4.84
N ALA A 68 3.98 4.65 4.97
CA ALA A 68 5.40 4.90 4.74
C ALA A 68 5.71 5.27 3.27
N GLY A 69 5.00 4.66 2.32
CA GLY A 69 5.02 5.04 0.90
C GLY A 69 4.63 6.50 0.67
N PHE A 70 3.48 6.92 1.19
CA PHE A 70 3.01 8.30 1.03
C PHE A 70 3.93 9.33 1.70
N VAL A 71 4.34 9.06 2.94
CA VAL A 71 5.26 9.95 3.67
C VAL A 71 6.60 10.08 2.92
N SER A 72 7.19 8.97 2.49
CA SER A 72 8.46 9.01 1.74
C SER A 72 8.32 9.76 0.41
N HIS A 73 7.22 9.59 -0.33
CA HIS A 73 6.97 10.32 -1.57
C HIS A 73 6.94 11.83 -1.34
N VAL A 74 6.18 12.28 -0.34
CA VAL A 74 6.08 13.69 0.02
C VAL A 74 7.44 14.24 0.44
N VAL A 75 8.18 13.53 1.30
CA VAL A 75 9.51 13.96 1.76
C VAL A 75 10.50 14.07 0.59
N ILE A 76 10.57 13.08 -0.29
CA ILE A 76 11.50 13.09 -1.43
C ILE A 76 11.15 14.21 -2.41
N ARG A 77 9.87 14.39 -2.76
CA ARG A 77 9.43 15.48 -3.65
C ARG A 77 9.67 16.86 -3.04
N LEU A 78 9.52 17.00 -1.72
CA LEU A 78 9.85 18.24 -1.00
C LEU A 78 11.35 18.54 -1.09
N VAL A 79 12.22 17.54 -0.90
CA VAL A 79 13.69 17.68 -0.98
C VAL A 79 14.15 17.99 -2.41
N GLN A 80 13.53 17.38 -3.43
CA GLN A 80 13.81 17.65 -4.84
C GLN A 80 13.31 19.04 -5.31
N GLY A 81 12.62 19.80 -4.45
CA GLY A 81 12.00 21.09 -4.80
C GLY A 81 10.76 20.97 -5.70
N ARG A 82 10.31 19.75 -6.01
CA ARG A 82 9.17 19.46 -6.90
C ARG A 82 7.83 19.46 -6.15
N ARG A 83 7.57 20.53 -5.40
CA ARG A 83 6.36 20.65 -4.56
C ARG A 83 5.05 20.65 -5.35
N LYS A 84 5.08 21.05 -6.62
CA LYS A 84 3.90 21.13 -7.49
C LYS A 84 3.37 19.74 -7.90
N ASP A 85 4.20 18.71 -7.83
CA ASP A 85 3.82 17.35 -8.20
C ASP A 85 3.07 16.63 -7.06
N VAL A 86 3.07 17.21 -5.85
CA VAL A 86 2.41 16.65 -4.68
C VAL A 86 0.99 17.20 -4.59
N HIS A 87 0.00 16.33 -4.82
CA HIS A 87 -1.40 16.71 -4.67
C HIS A 87 -1.70 17.09 -3.20
N PRO A 88 -2.46 18.17 -2.92
CA PRO A 88 -2.75 18.61 -1.54
C PRO A 88 -3.36 17.53 -0.66
N LEU A 89 -4.19 16.65 -1.24
CA LEU A 89 -4.76 15.50 -0.54
C LEU A 89 -3.68 14.50 -0.07
N LEU A 90 -2.67 14.24 -0.90
CA LEU A 90 -1.56 13.36 -0.53
C LEU A 90 -0.75 13.95 0.64
N LEU A 91 -0.58 15.28 0.65
CA LEU A 91 0.10 15.97 1.74
C LEU A 91 -0.68 15.87 3.05
N LEU A 92 -2.01 16.06 3.00
CA LEU A 92 -2.89 15.86 4.16
C LEU A 92 -2.81 14.42 4.68
N VAL A 93 -2.98 13.43 3.80
CA VAL A 93 -2.98 12.02 4.17
C VAL A 93 -1.61 11.60 4.73
N SER A 94 -0.53 12.07 4.13
CA SER A 94 0.83 11.84 4.65
C SER A 94 1.03 12.46 6.03
N GLY A 95 0.48 13.66 6.26
CA GLY A 95 0.46 14.29 7.57
C GLY A 95 -0.28 13.46 8.63
N LEU A 96 -1.46 12.90 8.29
CA LEU A 96 -2.19 11.98 9.16
C LEU A 96 -1.39 10.71 9.47
N PHE A 97 -0.75 10.11 8.46
CA PHE A 97 0.11 8.94 8.68
C PHE A 97 1.32 9.26 9.55
N MET A 98 1.88 10.48 9.43
CA MET A 98 2.95 10.94 10.31
C MET A 98 2.49 10.95 11.77
N ILE A 99 1.28 11.48 12.04
CA ILE A 99 0.68 11.45 13.39
C ILE A 99 0.49 10.00 13.84
N TYR A 100 -0.09 9.13 13.00
CA TYR A 100 -0.26 7.71 13.31
C TYR A 100 1.07 7.05 13.70
N PHE A 101 2.14 7.26 12.93
CA PHE A 101 3.46 6.69 13.25
C PHE A 101 4.08 7.29 14.50
N LEU A 102 3.79 8.55 14.84
CA LEU A 102 4.28 9.21 16.05
C LEU A 102 3.52 8.79 17.30
N THR A 103 2.24 8.40 17.22
CA THR A 103 1.49 7.94 18.40
C THR A 103 2.11 6.70 19.04
N SER A 104 2.68 5.78 18.25
CA SER A 104 3.34 4.56 18.75
C SER A 104 4.56 4.87 19.66
N PRO A 105 5.59 5.61 19.21
CA PRO A 105 6.69 6.01 20.07
C PRO A 105 6.23 6.97 21.18
N ILE A 106 5.30 7.90 20.93
CA ILE A 106 4.83 8.79 21.99
C ILE A 106 4.24 7.99 23.16
N ASN A 107 3.41 6.99 22.89
CA ASN A 107 2.87 6.13 23.94
C ASN A 107 3.98 5.32 24.62
N ALA A 108 4.93 4.75 23.86
CA ALA A 108 6.05 4.01 24.44
C ALA A 108 6.96 4.84 25.36
N TRP A 109 7.02 6.16 25.17
CA TRP A 109 7.79 7.07 26.03
C TRP A 109 6.97 7.66 27.17
N VAL A 110 5.63 7.68 27.05
CA VAL A 110 4.71 8.30 28.01
C VAL A 110 4.01 7.26 28.91
N GLY A 111 4.03 5.96 28.57
CA GLY A 111 3.50 4.87 29.39
C GLY A 111 3.27 3.57 28.61
#